data_AF-A0A2W0CNI2-F1
#
_entry.id   AF-A0A2W0CNI2-F1
#
_cell.length_a   1.000
_cell.length_b   1.000
_cell.length_c   1.000
_cell.angle_alpha   90.00
_cell.angle_beta   90.00
_cell.angle_gamma   90.00
#
_symmetry.space_group_name_H-M   'P 1'
#
loop_
_entity.id
_entity.type
_entity.pdbx_description
1 polymer ?
#
loop_
_entity_poly.entity_id
_entity_poly.type
_entity_poly.pdbx_seq_one_letter_code
_entity_poly.pdbx_strand_id
1 'polypeptide(L)'
;MTFFDYELYFNQNLFSSFSYERLRDLVTDDDALRAHVKNVELWLDDIEIEKRVATLRTEYNGILSVFGNQMIVFHCTMLDSMIENFFFSIFVSKPERMNSFFSKGELKDRLGFSLNGFLEAESKEAYILYLARKAAKICTEGGPKKYFKKLRDISRCGFSEMKMDTLDDLYITRNNIVHDNALYRISIDSLNQYTNTVQEVLFELHEALTKMNIVVEDSLISQDIEE
;
A
#
# COMPACT_ATOMS: atom_id res chain seq x y z
N MET A 1 19.27 -9.34 8.57
CA MET A 1 18.82 -8.67 7.34
C MET A 1 17.30 -8.61 7.42
N THR A 2 16.75 -7.40 7.43
CA THR A 2 15.30 -7.14 7.42
C THR A 2 14.83 -7.12 5.97
N PHE A 3 13.65 -7.70 5.73
CA PHE A 3 13.06 -7.77 4.39
C PHE A 3 11.64 -7.19 4.32
N PHE A 4 11.07 -6.90 5.49
CA PHE A 4 9.82 -6.19 5.65
C PHE A 4 10.12 -4.90 6.38
N ASP A 5 9.81 -3.77 5.75
CA ASP A 5 10.06 -2.43 6.25
C ASP A 5 8.72 -1.79 6.64
N TYR A 6 8.35 -1.98 7.91
CA TYR A 6 7.08 -1.49 8.43
C TYR A 6 7.05 0.04 8.41
N GLU A 7 8.17 0.67 8.82
CA GLU A 7 8.29 2.11 8.93
C GLU A 7 8.13 2.81 7.57
N LEU A 8 8.78 2.31 6.52
CA LEU A 8 8.65 2.85 5.17
C LEU A 8 7.19 2.87 4.72
N TYR A 9 6.50 1.74 4.89
CA TYR A 9 5.11 1.59 4.49
C TYR A 9 4.16 2.47 5.32
N PHE A 10 4.39 2.53 6.63
CA PHE A 10 3.63 3.38 7.52
C PHE A 10 3.77 4.85 7.13
N ASN A 11 5.00 5.32 6.97
CA ASN A 11 5.30 6.69 6.58
C ASN A 11 4.71 7.04 5.21
N GLN A 12 4.83 6.17 4.23
CA GLN A 12 4.25 6.34 2.90
C GLN A 12 2.72 6.51 2.94
N ASN A 13 2.02 5.69 3.72
CA ASN A 13 0.58 5.80 3.92
C ASN A 13 0.20 7.10 4.64
N LEU A 14 0.95 7.45 5.69
CA LEU A 14 0.70 8.63 6.52
C LEU A 14 0.89 9.94 5.74
N PHE A 15 2.03 10.09 5.05
CA PHE A 15 2.35 11.31 4.31
C PHE A 15 1.41 11.55 3.12
N SER A 16 0.98 10.49 2.44
CA SER A 16 0.03 10.62 1.32
C SER A 16 -1.35 11.10 1.81
N SER A 17 -1.88 10.51 2.88
CA SER A 17 -3.13 10.93 3.50
C SER A 17 -3.07 12.38 4.00
N PHE A 18 -2.04 12.75 4.76
CA PHE A 18 -1.88 14.14 5.24
C PHE A 18 -1.76 15.15 4.10
N SER A 19 -1.08 14.80 3.01
CA SER A 19 -0.95 15.70 1.86
C SER A 19 -2.30 15.97 1.19
N TYR A 20 -3.14 14.93 1.10
CA TYR A 20 -4.49 15.06 0.55
C TYR A 20 -5.38 15.91 1.46
N GLU A 21 -5.39 15.65 2.77
CA GLU A 21 -6.19 16.42 3.73
C GLU A 21 -5.80 17.89 3.75
N ARG A 22 -4.49 18.21 3.76
CA ARG A 22 -4.01 19.60 3.72
C ARG A 22 -4.45 20.33 2.45
N LEU A 23 -4.37 19.65 1.29
CA LEU A 23 -4.84 20.24 0.04
C LEU A 23 -6.35 20.49 0.09
N ARG A 24 -7.13 19.53 0.61
CA ARG A 24 -8.57 19.70 0.78
C ARG A 24 -8.88 20.89 1.68
N ASP A 25 -8.24 20.98 2.84
CA ASP A 25 -8.47 22.05 3.80
C ASP A 25 -8.21 23.43 3.18
N LEU A 26 -7.10 23.57 2.42
CA LEU A 26 -6.80 24.77 1.65
C LEU A 26 -7.90 25.12 0.64
N VAL A 27 -8.47 24.12 -0.05
CA VAL A 27 -9.49 24.34 -1.08
C VAL A 27 -10.85 24.71 -0.48
N THR A 28 -11.15 24.21 0.72
CA THR A 28 -12.40 24.47 1.43
C THR A 28 -12.39 25.75 2.25
N ASP A 29 -11.21 26.30 2.53
CA ASP A 29 -11.04 27.55 3.29
C ASP A 29 -10.91 28.75 2.34
N ASP A 30 -12.04 29.46 2.19
CA ASP A 30 -12.14 30.66 1.36
C ASP A 30 -11.17 31.76 1.80
N ASP A 31 -10.90 31.89 3.10
CA ASP A 31 -10.00 32.91 3.63
C ASP A 31 -8.55 32.54 3.38
N ALA A 32 -8.21 31.25 3.46
CA ALA A 32 -6.89 30.75 3.05
C ALA A 32 -6.63 30.99 1.55
N LEU A 33 -7.61 30.74 0.69
CA LEU A 33 -7.49 31.02 -0.74
C LEU A 33 -7.33 32.52 -1.02
N ARG A 34 -8.13 33.37 -0.36
CA ARG A 34 -7.99 34.83 -0.47
C ARG A 34 -6.62 35.30 -0.01
N ALA A 35 -6.14 34.80 1.13
CA ALA A 35 -4.82 35.14 1.65
C ALA A 35 -3.70 34.70 0.69
N HIS A 36 -3.83 33.51 0.09
CA HIS A 36 -2.90 33.03 -0.92
C HIS A 36 -2.86 33.96 -2.14
N VAL A 37 -4.01 34.30 -2.72
CA VAL A 37 -4.09 35.22 -3.88
C VAL A 37 -3.50 36.59 -3.53
N LYS A 38 -3.90 37.18 -2.39
CA LYS A 38 -3.40 38.49 -1.96
C LYS A 38 -1.88 38.52 -1.77
N ASN A 39 -1.29 37.45 -1.26
CA ASN A 39 0.15 37.37 -1.04
C ASN A 39 0.95 37.16 -2.33
N VAL A 40 0.35 36.58 -3.37
CA VAL A 40 1.00 36.32 -4.67
C VAL A 40 0.78 37.47 -5.66
N GLU A 41 -0.41 38.07 -5.65
CA GLU A 41 -0.87 39.06 -6.63
C GLU A 41 -1.25 40.38 -5.93
N LEU A 42 -0.26 41.04 -5.32
CA LEU A 42 -0.39 42.24 -4.46
C LEU A 42 -1.09 43.46 -5.09
N TRP A 43 -1.29 43.45 -6.41
CA TRP A 43 -1.82 44.59 -7.19
C TRP A 43 -3.29 44.46 -7.58
N LEU A 44 -3.93 43.32 -7.30
CA LEU A 44 -5.32 43.09 -7.68
C LEU A 44 -6.28 43.85 -6.76
N ASP A 45 -7.38 44.33 -7.35
CA ASP A 45 -8.52 44.82 -6.56
C ASP A 45 -9.36 43.67 -5.99
N ASP A 46 -10.27 43.98 -5.05
CA ASP A 46 -11.09 42.96 -4.40
C ASP A 46 -11.98 42.18 -5.39
N ILE A 47 -12.40 42.77 -6.51
CA ILE A 47 -13.23 42.10 -7.52
C ILE A 47 -12.40 41.08 -8.30
N GLU A 48 -11.18 41.43 -8.68
CA GLU A 48 -10.23 40.55 -9.35
C GLU A 48 -9.79 39.41 -8.44
N ILE A 49 -9.60 39.67 -7.14
CA ILE A 49 -9.28 38.64 -6.14
C ILE A 49 -10.38 37.58 -6.08
N GLU A 50 -11.65 37.97 -5.96
CA GLU A 50 -12.74 36.99 -5.88
C GLU A 50 -12.88 36.15 -7.16
N LYS A 51 -12.66 36.75 -8.34
CA LYS A 51 -12.60 36.00 -9.61
C LYS A 51 -11.46 34.97 -9.58
N ARG A 52 -10.28 35.38 -9.09
CA ARG A 52 -9.11 34.51 -9.01
C ARG A 52 -9.33 33.36 -8.03
N VAL A 53 -9.92 33.64 -6.86
CA VAL A 53 -10.30 32.63 -5.86
C VAL A 53 -11.26 31.60 -6.47
N ALA A 54 -12.27 32.03 -7.22
CA ALA A 54 -13.20 31.11 -7.89
C ALA A 54 -12.51 30.23 -8.94
N THR A 55 -11.59 30.79 -9.72
CA THR A 55 -10.77 30.04 -10.69
C THR A 55 -9.89 29.00 -9.97
N LEU A 56 -9.11 29.41 -8.97
CA LEU A 56 -8.24 28.52 -8.20
C LEU A 56 -9.03 27.41 -7.52
N ARG A 57 -10.20 27.72 -6.94
CA ARG A 57 -11.07 26.72 -6.34
C ARG A 57 -11.48 25.65 -7.36
N THR A 58 -11.82 26.06 -8.58
CA THR A 58 -12.21 25.13 -9.64
C THR A 58 -11.02 24.25 -10.05
N GLU A 59 -9.85 24.87 -10.25
CA GLU A 59 -8.61 24.17 -10.60
C GLU A 59 -8.20 23.16 -9.52
N TYR A 60 -8.15 23.59 -8.26
CA TYR A 60 -7.74 22.74 -7.14
C TYR A 60 -8.75 21.63 -6.83
N ASN A 61 -10.06 21.85 -7.04
CA ASN A 61 -11.04 20.75 -6.97
C ASN A 61 -10.80 19.71 -8.08
N GLY A 62 -10.40 20.14 -9.28
CA GLY A 62 -9.96 19.24 -10.34
C GLY A 62 -8.74 18.42 -9.92
N ILE A 63 -7.73 19.07 -9.33
CA ILE A 63 -6.52 18.41 -8.81
C ILE A 63 -6.88 17.42 -7.70
N LEU A 64 -7.74 17.79 -6.74
CA LEU A 64 -8.19 16.91 -5.66
C LEU A 64 -8.87 15.65 -6.19
N SER A 65 -9.68 15.77 -7.24
CA SER A 65 -10.31 14.62 -7.88
C SER A 65 -9.26 13.66 -8.44
N VAL A 66 -8.31 14.18 -9.23
CA VAL A 66 -7.22 13.37 -9.78
C VAL A 66 -6.38 12.74 -8.66
N PHE A 67 -6.03 13.51 -7.64
CA PHE A 67 -5.19 13.03 -6.54
C PHE A 67 -5.88 11.95 -5.72
N GLY A 68 -7.19 12.07 -5.48
CA GLY A 68 -7.98 11.01 -4.82
C GLY A 68 -7.96 9.70 -5.60
N ASN A 69 -8.12 9.74 -6.92
CA ASN A 69 -8.03 8.54 -7.76
C ASN A 69 -6.61 7.95 -7.74
N GLN A 70 -5.57 8.79 -7.76
CA GLN A 70 -4.19 8.33 -7.64
C GLN A 70 -3.89 7.71 -6.27
N MET A 71 -4.51 8.22 -5.19
CA MET A 71 -4.41 7.59 -3.87
C MET A 71 -4.96 6.17 -3.85
N ILE A 72 -6.09 5.91 -4.53
CA ILE A 72 -6.63 4.54 -4.64
C ILE A 72 -5.63 3.60 -5.32
N VAL A 73 -5.06 4.04 -6.44
CA VAL A 73 -4.04 3.27 -7.17
C VAL A 73 -2.83 3.03 -6.27
N PHE A 74 -2.37 4.08 -5.59
CA PHE A 74 -1.26 4.02 -4.66
C PHE A 74 -1.49 3.02 -3.52
N HIS A 75 -2.65 3.07 -2.84
CA HIS A 75 -2.97 2.12 -1.76
C HIS A 75 -2.97 0.68 -2.25
N CYS A 76 -3.54 0.38 -3.43
CA CYS A 76 -3.47 -0.96 -4.01
C CYS A 76 -2.03 -1.40 -4.33
N THR A 77 -1.22 -0.52 -4.93
CA THR A 77 0.19 -0.83 -5.25
C THR A 77 1.01 -1.06 -3.98
N MET A 78 0.74 -0.28 -2.94
CA MET A 78 1.40 -0.41 -1.66
C MET A 78 0.99 -1.73 -0.97
N LEU A 79 -0.30 -2.08 -0.95
CA LEU A 79 -0.76 -3.39 -0.47
C LEU A 79 -0.09 -4.54 -1.25
N ASP A 80 -0.11 -4.51 -2.58
CA ASP A 80 0.51 -5.56 -3.40
C ASP A 80 2.00 -5.74 -3.02
N SER A 81 2.72 -4.63 -2.77
CA SER A 81 4.12 -4.62 -2.37
C SER A 81 4.35 -5.13 -0.95
N MET A 82 3.55 -4.68 0.03
CA MET A 82 3.60 -5.14 1.43
C MET A 82 3.38 -6.66 1.49
N ILE A 83 2.38 -7.16 0.79
CA ILE A 83 2.01 -8.57 0.81
C ILE A 83 3.11 -9.42 0.15
N GLU A 84 3.70 -8.94 -0.95
CA GLU A 84 4.85 -9.62 -1.57
C GLU A 84 6.03 -9.68 -0.60
N ASN A 85 6.39 -8.55 0.02
CA ASN A 85 7.50 -8.51 0.97
C ASN A 85 7.23 -9.33 2.23
N PHE A 86 5.97 -9.45 2.67
CA PHE A 86 5.57 -10.34 3.76
C PHE A 86 5.87 -11.81 3.41
N PHE A 87 5.39 -12.29 2.27
CA PHE A 87 5.66 -13.67 1.83
C PHE A 87 7.17 -13.90 1.62
N PHE A 88 7.86 -12.93 1.02
CA PHE A 88 9.30 -12.99 0.82
C PHE A 88 10.04 -13.14 2.15
N SER A 89 9.70 -12.33 3.15
CA SER A 89 10.29 -12.38 4.50
C SER A 89 10.11 -13.75 5.16
N ILE A 90 8.93 -14.36 5.00
CA ILE A 90 8.67 -15.73 5.47
C ILE A 90 9.56 -16.74 4.74
N PHE A 91 9.61 -16.70 3.41
CA PHE A 91 10.32 -17.71 2.63
C PHE A 91 11.84 -17.60 2.73
N VAL A 92 12.38 -16.41 2.94
CA VAL A 92 13.82 -16.25 3.19
C VAL A 92 14.18 -16.74 4.60
N SER A 93 13.38 -16.38 5.60
CA SER A 93 13.65 -16.74 6.99
C SER A 93 13.38 -18.22 7.28
N LYS A 94 12.40 -18.81 6.58
CA LYS A 94 11.93 -20.19 6.76
C LYS A 94 11.68 -20.87 5.41
N PRO A 95 12.75 -21.19 4.64
CA PRO A 95 12.60 -21.73 3.29
C PRO A 95 11.75 -22.99 3.17
N GLU A 96 11.73 -23.83 4.21
CA GLU A 96 10.90 -25.04 4.28
C GLU A 96 9.40 -24.75 4.19
N ARG A 97 8.96 -23.52 4.55
CA ARG A 97 7.57 -23.08 4.41
C ARG A 97 7.15 -23.02 2.95
N MET A 98 8.08 -22.77 2.01
CA MET A 98 7.78 -22.90 0.58
C MET A 98 7.29 -24.32 0.26
N ASN A 99 7.94 -25.38 0.76
CA ASN A 99 7.48 -26.75 0.47
C ASN A 99 6.06 -27.02 0.99
N SER A 100 5.71 -26.48 2.16
CA SER A 100 4.35 -26.61 2.71
C SER A 100 3.28 -25.89 1.88
N PHE A 101 3.66 -24.78 1.23
CA PHE A 101 2.74 -23.97 0.44
C PHE A 101 2.61 -24.46 -1.01
N PHE A 102 3.73 -24.88 -1.59
CA PHE A 102 3.85 -25.28 -2.99
C PHE A 102 3.57 -26.77 -3.23
N SER A 103 3.48 -27.60 -2.17
CA SER A 103 3.06 -29.01 -2.29
C SER A 103 1.61 -29.20 -2.74
N LYS A 104 0.79 -28.13 -2.75
CA LYS A 104 -0.58 -28.12 -3.27
C LYS A 104 -0.62 -27.68 -4.75
N GLY A 105 -0.39 -28.61 -5.69
CA GLY A 105 -0.72 -28.44 -7.12
C GLY A 105 -0.11 -27.20 -7.81
N GLU A 106 -0.94 -26.37 -8.45
CA GLU A 106 -0.64 -25.22 -9.35
C GLU A 106 0.64 -24.42 -9.07
N LEU A 107 1.03 -24.30 -7.81
CA LEU A 107 2.19 -23.54 -7.36
C LEU A 107 3.52 -24.28 -7.66
N LYS A 108 3.56 -25.61 -7.52
CA LYS A 108 4.75 -26.45 -7.72
C LYS A 108 5.36 -26.27 -9.11
N ASP A 109 4.51 -26.31 -10.12
CA ASP A 109 4.90 -26.24 -11.53
C ASP A 109 5.43 -24.84 -11.90
N ARG A 110 5.03 -23.82 -11.14
CA ARG A 110 5.39 -22.42 -11.38
C ARG A 110 6.66 -22.01 -10.64
N LEU A 111 6.89 -22.55 -9.43
CA LEU A 111 8.10 -22.25 -8.67
C LEU A 111 9.33 -22.93 -9.29
N GLY A 112 9.22 -24.24 -9.62
CA GLY A 112 10.16 -25.04 -10.42
C GLY A 112 11.66 -24.82 -10.17
N PHE A 113 12.35 -25.82 -9.60
CA PHE A 113 13.82 -25.81 -9.53
C PHE A 113 14.43 -25.80 -10.94
N SER A 114 15.35 -24.87 -11.20
CA SER A 114 16.13 -24.79 -12.43
C SER A 114 17.60 -25.06 -12.11
N LEU A 115 18.14 -26.16 -12.63
CA LEU A 115 19.57 -26.49 -12.47
C LEU A 115 20.47 -25.42 -13.09
N ASN A 116 20.09 -24.86 -14.24
CA ASN A 116 20.82 -23.75 -14.86
C ASN A 116 20.84 -22.53 -13.93
N GLY A 117 19.68 -22.17 -13.37
CA GLY A 117 19.60 -21.07 -12.41
C GLY A 117 20.40 -21.31 -11.12
N PHE A 118 20.57 -22.58 -10.72
CA PHE A 118 21.42 -22.94 -9.58
C PHE A 118 22.91 -22.82 -9.93
N LEU A 119 23.31 -23.25 -11.13
CA LEU A 119 24.71 -23.14 -11.60
C LEU A 119 25.12 -21.68 -11.88
N GLU A 120 24.17 -20.83 -12.26
CA GLU A 120 24.38 -19.39 -12.46
C GLU A 120 24.37 -18.59 -11.15
N ALA A 121 23.85 -19.16 -10.05
CA ALA A 121 23.81 -18.48 -8.77
C ALA A 121 25.19 -18.45 -8.10
N GLU A 122 25.53 -17.30 -7.52
CA GLU A 122 26.80 -17.09 -6.81
C GLU A 122 26.97 -18.02 -5.59
N SER A 123 25.84 -18.45 -5.02
CA SER A 123 25.79 -19.34 -3.86
C SER A 123 24.44 -20.03 -3.75
N LYS A 124 24.36 -21.05 -2.89
CA LYS A 124 23.11 -21.69 -2.50
C LYS A 124 22.15 -20.67 -1.89
N GLU A 125 22.66 -19.77 -1.06
CA GLU A 125 21.91 -18.73 -0.37
C GLU A 125 21.32 -17.72 -1.37
N ALA A 126 22.11 -17.29 -2.36
CA ALA A 126 21.62 -16.44 -3.46
C ALA A 126 20.49 -17.13 -4.25
N TYR A 127 20.62 -18.44 -4.49
CA TYR A 127 19.56 -19.18 -5.17
C TYR A 127 18.28 -19.34 -4.33
N ILE A 128 18.40 -19.52 -3.01
CA ILE A 128 17.26 -19.54 -2.09
C ILE A 128 16.55 -18.18 -2.09
N LEU A 129 17.29 -17.07 -2.06
CA LEU A 129 16.71 -15.72 -2.16
C LEU A 129 15.93 -15.54 -3.47
N TYR A 130 16.49 -16.00 -4.59
CA TYR A 130 15.81 -15.98 -5.88
C TYR A 130 14.49 -16.78 -5.86
N LEU A 131 14.52 -18.02 -5.32
CA LEU A 131 13.33 -18.85 -5.19
C LEU A 131 12.29 -18.22 -4.25
N ALA A 132 12.72 -17.64 -3.12
CA ALA A 132 11.84 -16.96 -2.18
C ALA A 132 11.13 -15.76 -2.82
N ARG A 133 11.85 -14.94 -3.62
CA ARG A 133 11.25 -13.81 -4.34
C ARG A 133 10.23 -14.30 -5.37
N LYS A 134 10.60 -15.33 -6.14
CA LYS A 134 9.69 -15.94 -7.12
C LYS A 134 8.44 -16.51 -6.44
N ALA A 135 8.61 -17.21 -5.31
CA ALA A 135 7.51 -17.75 -4.53
C ALA A 135 6.57 -16.66 -3.99
N ALA A 136 7.13 -15.57 -3.47
CA ALA A 136 6.38 -14.43 -2.97
C ALA A 136 5.50 -13.79 -4.07
N LYS A 137 6.08 -13.56 -5.25
CA LYS A 137 5.35 -13.04 -6.41
C LYS A 137 4.20 -13.95 -6.84
N ILE A 138 4.43 -15.28 -6.85
CA ILE A 138 3.34 -16.23 -7.16
C ILE A 138 2.24 -16.18 -6.07
N CYS A 139 2.58 -15.84 -4.83
CA CYS A 139 1.60 -15.70 -3.76
C CYS A 139 0.70 -14.47 -3.96
N THR A 140 1.22 -13.36 -4.48
CA THR A 140 0.45 -12.14 -4.73
C THR A 140 -0.37 -12.16 -6.02
N GLU A 141 -0.08 -13.08 -6.94
CA GLU A 141 -0.84 -13.20 -8.19
C GLU A 141 -2.31 -13.62 -7.99
N GLY A 142 -3.16 -13.00 -8.82
CA GLY A 142 -4.58 -13.30 -8.92
C GLY A 142 -5.48 -12.51 -7.96
N GLY A 143 -4.96 -11.43 -7.37
CA GLY A 143 -5.72 -10.39 -6.68
C GLY A 143 -5.97 -10.65 -5.19
N PRO A 144 -6.64 -9.69 -4.52
CA PRO A 144 -6.78 -9.62 -3.06
C PRO A 144 -7.38 -10.89 -2.46
N LYS A 145 -8.53 -11.35 -2.96
CA LYS A 145 -9.17 -12.58 -2.46
C LYS A 145 -8.23 -13.77 -2.40
N LYS A 146 -7.38 -13.94 -3.43
CA LYS A 146 -6.46 -15.08 -3.51
C LYS A 146 -5.30 -14.94 -2.56
N TYR A 147 -4.63 -13.78 -2.53
CA TYR A 147 -3.48 -13.62 -1.65
C TYR A 147 -3.88 -13.51 -0.17
N PHE A 148 -5.04 -12.95 0.18
CA PHE A 148 -5.53 -12.92 1.56
C PHE A 148 -5.89 -14.31 2.09
N LYS A 149 -6.46 -15.17 1.24
CA LYS A 149 -6.62 -16.59 1.56
C LYS A 149 -5.28 -17.26 1.85
N LYS A 150 -4.27 -16.99 1.01
CA LYS A 150 -2.91 -17.52 1.18
C LYS A 150 -2.24 -17.00 2.47
N LEU A 151 -2.45 -15.73 2.83
CA LEU A 151 -1.95 -15.15 4.07
C LEU A 151 -2.53 -15.86 5.29
N ARG A 152 -3.84 -16.09 5.29
CA ARG A 152 -4.51 -16.85 6.35
C ARG A 152 -3.93 -18.25 6.49
N ASP A 153 -3.69 -18.93 5.37
CA ASP A 153 -3.13 -20.28 5.38
C ASP A 153 -1.69 -20.33 5.93
N ILE A 154 -0.84 -19.36 5.59
CA ILE A 154 0.58 -19.38 5.98
C ILE A 154 0.82 -18.85 7.39
N SER A 155 0.04 -17.86 7.81
CA SER A 155 0.30 -17.07 9.01
C SER A 155 -0.76 -17.17 10.09
N ARG A 156 -1.92 -17.78 9.76
CA ARG A 156 -3.12 -17.74 10.61
C ARG A 156 -3.62 -16.32 10.89
N CYS A 157 -3.12 -15.32 10.16
CA CYS A 157 -3.65 -13.97 10.18
C CYS A 157 -5.07 -13.98 9.60
N GLY A 158 -6.03 -13.50 10.38
CA GLY A 158 -7.44 -13.49 10.02
C GLY A 158 -7.95 -12.07 9.91
N PHE A 159 -8.18 -11.61 8.69
CA PHE A 159 -8.85 -10.33 8.44
C PHE A 159 -10.36 -10.47 8.65
N SER A 160 -10.96 -9.48 9.31
CA SER A 160 -12.42 -9.40 9.45
C SER A 160 -13.12 -9.24 8.09
N GLU A 161 -14.35 -9.72 7.97
CA GLU A 161 -15.16 -9.60 6.75
C GLU A 161 -15.29 -8.15 6.28
N MET A 162 -15.57 -7.22 7.19
CA MET A 162 -15.66 -5.78 6.91
C MET A 162 -14.40 -5.20 6.24
N LYS A 163 -13.21 -5.63 6.68
CA LYS A 163 -11.93 -5.23 6.07
C LYS A 163 -11.78 -5.83 4.68
N MET A 164 -12.14 -7.10 4.51
CA MET A 164 -12.09 -7.77 3.21
C MET A 164 -13.02 -7.10 2.21
N ASP A 165 -14.21 -6.68 2.63
CA ASP A 165 -15.15 -5.94 1.78
C ASP A 165 -14.60 -4.56 1.38
N THR A 166 -13.97 -3.85 2.32
CA THR A 166 -13.32 -2.55 2.05
C THR A 166 -12.16 -2.71 1.06
N LEU A 167 -11.36 -3.78 1.20
CA LEU A 167 -10.27 -4.09 0.29
C LEU A 167 -10.78 -4.50 -1.10
N ASP A 168 -11.85 -5.28 -1.17
CA ASP A 168 -12.48 -5.64 -2.45
C ASP A 168 -12.97 -4.38 -3.18
N ASP A 169 -13.66 -3.48 -2.49
CA ASP A 169 -14.13 -2.21 -3.03
C ASP A 169 -12.98 -1.32 -3.51
N LEU A 170 -11.90 -1.23 -2.74
CA LEU A 170 -10.68 -0.52 -3.10
C LEU A 170 -10.09 -1.05 -4.42
N TYR A 171 -9.95 -2.38 -4.56
CA TYR A 171 -9.40 -2.99 -5.77
C TYR A 171 -10.34 -2.91 -6.97
N ILE A 172 -11.66 -3.01 -6.78
CA ILE A 172 -12.65 -2.78 -7.84
C ILE A 172 -12.52 -1.36 -8.36
N THR A 173 -12.49 -0.38 -7.46
CA THR A 173 -12.33 1.04 -7.82
C THR A 173 -11.02 1.27 -8.55
N ARG A 174 -9.90 0.71 -8.06
CA ARG A 174 -8.60 0.78 -8.76
C ARG A 174 -8.68 0.21 -10.17
N ASN A 175 -9.32 -0.94 -10.35
CA ASN A 175 -9.41 -1.57 -11.66
C ASN A 175 -10.17 -0.69 -12.66
N ASN A 176 -11.29 -0.09 -12.23
CA ASN A 176 -12.05 0.82 -13.07
C ASN A 176 -11.24 2.08 -13.42
N ILE A 177 -10.48 2.63 -12.46
CA ILE A 177 -9.58 3.78 -12.71
C ILE A 177 -8.50 3.42 -13.74
N VAL A 178 -7.81 2.29 -13.55
CA VAL A 178 -6.62 1.92 -14.33
C VAL A 178 -6.98 1.34 -15.70
N HIS A 179 -8.03 0.52 -15.80
CA HIS A 179 -8.37 -0.20 -17.02
C HIS A 179 -9.46 0.50 -17.84
N ASP A 180 -10.41 1.15 -17.17
CA ASP A 180 -11.54 1.81 -17.84
C ASP A 180 -11.35 3.34 -17.94
N ASN A 181 -10.23 3.88 -17.43
CA ASN A 181 -9.95 5.31 -17.32
C ASN A 181 -11.08 6.08 -16.61
N ALA A 182 -11.77 5.43 -15.67
CA ALA A 182 -12.85 6.05 -14.91
C ALA A 182 -12.28 7.11 -13.95
N LEU A 183 -12.98 8.24 -13.84
CA LEU A 183 -12.65 9.31 -12.88
C LEU A 183 -13.75 9.39 -11.83
N TYR A 184 -13.42 9.01 -10.59
CA TYR A 184 -14.35 9.05 -9.46
C TYR A 184 -14.19 10.32 -8.65
N ARG A 185 -15.31 10.89 -8.18
CA ARG A 185 -15.27 11.87 -7.09
C ARG A 185 -15.28 11.12 -5.76
N ILE A 186 -14.09 10.80 -5.26
CA ILE A 186 -13.94 10.02 -4.04
C ILE A 186 -14.16 10.93 -2.84
N SER A 187 -15.00 10.47 -1.90
CA SER A 187 -15.22 11.20 -0.66
C SER A 187 -14.01 11.07 0.26
N ILE A 188 -13.80 12.06 1.14
CA ILE A 188 -12.75 11.93 2.17
C ILE A 188 -13.02 10.72 3.07
N ASP A 189 -14.27 10.50 3.48
CA ASP A 189 -14.59 9.40 4.39
C ASP A 189 -14.20 8.05 3.79
N SER A 190 -14.43 7.88 2.47
CA SER A 190 -13.95 6.71 1.73
C SER A 190 -12.43 6.61 1.71
N LEU A 191 -11.72 7.70 1.39
CA LEU A 191 -10.24 7.72 1.39
C LEU A 191 -9.66 7.41 2.76
N ASN A 192 -10.24 7.95 3.83
CA ASN A 192 -9.82 7.71 5.20
C ASN A 192 -10.11 6.26 5.61
N GLN A 193 -11.26 5.71 5.21
CA GLN A 193 -11.57 4.29 5.40
C GLN A 193 -10.55 3.39 4.71
N TYR A 194 -10.17 3.67 3.45
CA TYR A 194 -9.14 2.91 2.75
C TYR A 194 -7.76 3.04 3.42
N THR A 195 -7.37 4.27 3.76
CA THR A 195 -6.09 4.56 4.44
C THR A 195 -5.97 3.79 5.75
N ASN A 196 -7.01 3.82 6.58
CA ASN A 196 -7.06 3.11 7.85
C ASN A 196 -7.01 1.59 7.64
N THR A 197 -7.78 1.07 6.68
CA THR A 197 -7.79 -0.37 6.38
C THR A 197 -6.41 -0.86 5.93
N VAL A 198 -5.71 -0.08 5.10
CA VAL A 198 -4.35 -0.40 4.65
C VAL A 198 -3.36 -0.39 5.81
N GLN A 199 -3.47 0.59 6.71
CA GLN A 199 -2.64 0.67 7.91
C GLN A 199 -2.89 -0.50 8.89
N GLU A 200 -4.14 -0.89 9.08
CA GLU A 200 -4.50 -2.05 9.88
C GLU A 200 -3.94 -3.34 9.28
N VAL A 201 -4.03 -3.52 7.96
CA VAL A 201 -3.42 -4.66 7.28
C VAL A 201 -1.91 -4.68 7.52
N LEU A 202 -1.23 -3.54 7.35
CA LEU A 202 0.21 -3.43 7.61
C LEU A 202 0.57 -3.85 9.05
N PHE A 203 -0.21 -3.39 10.04
CA PHE A 203 -0.02 -3.77 11.44
C PHE A 203 -0.22 -5.28 11.67
N GLU A 204 -1.28 -5.86 11.11
CA GLU A 204 -1.55 -7.29 11.23
C GLU A 204 -0.45 -8.16 10.57
N LEU A 205 0.10 -7.71 9.44
CA LEU A 205 1.25 -8.36 8.80
C LEU A 205 2.50 -8.29 9.68
N HIS A 206 2.78 -7.12 10.26
CA HIS A 206 3.88 -6.96 11.21
C HIS A 206 3.73 -7.92 12.39
N GLU A 207 2.58 -7.94 13.06
CA GLU A 207 2.32 -8.86 14.17
C GLU A 207 2.49 -10.32 13.76
N ALA A 208 2.02 -10.69 12.57
CA ALA A 208 2.12 -12.06 12.07
C ALA A 208 3.59 -12.49 11.83
N LEU A 209 4.44 -11.61 11.30
CA LEU A 209 5.87 -11.87 11.16
C LEU A 209 6.56 -11.98 12.53
N THR A 210 6.23 -11.08 13.45
CA THR A 210 6.78 -11.08 14.81
C THR A 210 6.39 -12.34 15.59
N LYS A 211 5.13 -12.78 15.51
CA LYS A 211 4.65 -14.07 16.08
C LYS A 211 5.36 -15.28 15.46
N MET A 212 5.93 -15.14 14.27
CA MET A 212 6.77 -16.16 13.64
C MET A 212 8.25 -16.07 14.00
N ASN A 213 8.68 -15.12 14.83
CA ASN A 213 10.09 -14.81 15.09
C ASN A 213 10.85 -14.44 13.80
N ILE A 214 10.20 -13.68 12.91
CA ILE A 214 10.85 -13.09 11.73
C ILE A 214 11.12 -11.62 12.04
N VAL A 215 12.36 -11.18 11.80
CA VAL A 215 12.79 -9.80 12.09
C VAL A 215 12.11 -8.84 11.12
N VAL A 216 11.50 -7.80 11.67
CA VAL A 216 10.90 -6.69 10.93
C VAL A 216 11.69 -5.43 11.22
N GLU A 217 11.85 -4.58 10.21
CA GLU A 217 12.40 -3.24 10.40
C GLU A 217 11.29 -2.32 10.89
N ASP A 218 11.40 -1.97 12.17
CA ASP A 218 10.44 -1.16 12.90
C ASP A 218 11.18 -0.35 13.98
N SER A 219 11.45 0.92 13.69
CA SER A 219 12.06 1.85 14.65
C SER A 219 11.03 2.48 15.61
N LEU A 220 9.73 2.31 15.33
CA LEU A 220 8.63 2.96 16.06
C LEU A 220 8.29 2.21 17.36
N ILE A 221 8.51 0.89 17.41
CA ILE A 221 8.24 0.04 18.58
C ILE A 221 9.48 -0.15 19.49
N SER A 222 10.66 0.30 19.04
CA SER A 222 11.91 0.13 19.78
C SER A 222 12.01 0.99 21.06
N GLN A 223 11.00 1.80 21.38
CA GLN A 223 10.98 2.70 22.54
C GLN A 223 10.27 2.13 23.77
N ASP A 224 9.57 1.00 23.67
CA ASP A 224 8.74 0.45 24.78
C ASP A 224 9.31 -0.82 25.45
N ILE A 225 10.60 -1.17 25.24
CA ILE A 225 11.25 -2.36 25.85
C ILE A 225 12.44 -1.97 26.75
N GLU A 226 12.44 -0.75 27.31
CA GLU A 226 13.31 -0.38 28.43
C GLU A 226 12.49 0.24 29.57
N GLU A 227 11.72 -0.58 30.29
CA GLU A 227 11.40 -0.36 31.72
C GLU A 227 11.45 -1.69 32.50
#